data_AF-A0A7C9IXW3-F1
#
_entry.id   AF-A0A7C9IXW3-F1
#
_cell.length_a   1.000
_cell.length_b   1.000
_cell.length_c   1.000
_cell.angle_alpha   90.00
_cell.angle_beta   90.00
_cell.angle_gamma   90.00
#
_symmetry.space_group_name_H-M   'P 1'
#
loop_
_entity.id
_entity.type
_entity.pdbx_description
1 polymer ?
#
loop_
_entity_poly.entity_id
_entity_poly.type
_entity_poly.pdbx_seq_one_letter_code
_entity_poly.pdbx_strand_id
1 'polypeptide(L)' 'MNKANLKKLEKAANFLREVYDDLETSENNDFDEFGSRLDEAAAAIEAILEDVEAASKEDDEDEGFEVD' A
#
# COMPACT_ATOMS: atom_id res chain seq x y z
N MET A 1 -3.11 3.49 13.23
CA MET A 1 -3.35 3.34 11.77
C MET A 1 -4.80 3.72 11.46
N ASN A 2 -5.02 4.79 10.68
CA ASN A 2 -6.38 5.33 10.45
C ASN A 2 -7.23 4.45 9.52
N LYS A 3 -8.56 4.49 9.70
CA LYS A 3 -9.54 3.69 8.90
C LYS A 3 -9.38 3.85 7.38
N ALA A 4 -8.91 5.01 6.92
CA ALA A 4 -8.61 5.25 5.52
C ALA A 4 -7.42 4.40 5.03
N ASN A 5 -6.37 4.29 5.83
CA ASN A 5 -5.16 3.52 5.49
C ASN A 5 -5.44 2.02 5.53
N LEU A 6 -6.29 1.55 6.47
CA LEU A 6 -6.80 0.17 6.49
C LEU A 6 -7.56 -0.18 5.20
N LYS A 7 -8.43 0.71 4.70
CA LYS A 7 -9.15 0.49 3.43
C LYS A 7 -8.23 0.50 2.21
N LYS A 8 -7.21 1.38 2.20
CA LYS A 8 -6.20 1.41 1.12
C LYS A 8 -5.39 0.11 1.12
N LEU A 9 -4.98 -0.37 2.29
CA LEU A 9 -4.27 -1.64 2.46
C LEU A 9 -5.13 -2.85 2.02
N GLU A 10 -6.40 -2.89 2.43
CA GLU A 10 -7.33 -3.93 1.97
C GLU A 10 -7.49 -3.95 0.45
N LYS A 11 -7.55 -2.79 -0.20
CA LYS A 11 -7.61 -2.70 -1.66
C LYS A 11 -6.35 -3.24 -2.32
N ALA A 12 -5.17 -2.87 -1.82
CA ALA A 12 -3.90 -3.38 -2.34
C ALA A 12 -3.76 -4.89 -2.14
N ALA A 13 -4.17 -5.40 -0.98
CA ALA A 13 -4.18 -6.84 -0.70
C ALA A 13 -5.14 -7.61 -1.62
N ASN A 14 -6.32 -7.06 -1.92
CA ASN A 14 -7.25 -7.66 -2.86
C ASN A 14 -6.70 -7.66 -4.30
N PHE A 15 -6.05 -6.56 -4.71
CA PHE A 15 -5.41 -6.49 -6.03
C PHE A 15 -4.30 -7.52 -6.19
N LEU A 16 -3.44 -7.70 -5.18
CA LEU A 16 -2.39 -8.72 -5.20
C LEU A 16 -2.97 -10.14 -5.30
N ARG A 17 -4.11 -10.40 -4.64
CA ARG A 17 -4.82 -11.68 -4.75
C ARG A 17 -5.35 -11.92 -6.16
N GLU A 18 -5.94 -10.90 -6.76
CA GLU A 18 -6.45 -10.97 -8.13
C GLU A 18 -5.33 -11.23 -9.14
N VAL A 19 -4.19 -10.54 -9.01
CA VAL A 19 -3.01 -10.78 -9.85
C VAL A 19 -2.46 -12.20 -9.65
N TYR A 20 -2.46 -12.71 -8.41
CA TYR A 20 -2.05 -14.08 -8.11
C TYR A 20 -2.99 -15.13 -8.71
N ASP A 21 -4.31 -14.95 -8.55
CA ASP A 21 -5.32 -15.86 -9.09
C ASP A 21 -5.29 -15.83 -10.63
N ASP A 22 -5.07 -14.66 -11.24
CA ASP A 22 -4.86 -14.51 -12.69
C ASP A 22 -3.61 -15.28 -13.14
N LEU A 23 -2.49 -15.20 -12.39
CA LEU A 23 -1.26 -15.94 -12.67
C LEU A 23 -1.43 -17.46 -12.53
N GLU A 24 -2.18 -17.92 -11.54
CA GLU A 24 -2.40 -19.35 -11.29
C GLU A 24 -3.33 -19.98 -12.33
N THR A 25 -4.31 -19.22 -12.83
CA THR A 25 -5.35 -19.73 -13.73
C THR A 25 -5.08 -19.45 -15.20
N SER A 26 -4.25 -18.46 -15.53
CA SER A 26 -3.91 -18.13 -16.91
C SER A 26 -2.84 -19.07 -17.47
N GLU A 27 -3.17 -19.80 -18.54
CA GLU A 27 -2.15 -20.48 -19.38
C GLU A 27 -1.32 -19.47 -20.21
N ASN A 28 -1.66 -18.18 -20.13
CA ASN A 28 -1.02 -17.12 -20.88
C ASN A 28 0.25 -16.66 -20.14
N ASN A 29 1.40 -17.08 -20.66
CA ASN A 29 2.75 -16.80 -20.14
C ASN A 29 3.21 -15.35 -20.41
N ASP A 30 2.31 -14.36 -20.37
CA ASP A 30 2.67 -12.96 -20.60
C ASP A 30 3.19 -12.31 -19.30
N PHE A 31 4.34 -12.80 -18.85
CA PHE A 31 4.99 -12.41 -17.60
C PHE A 31 5.39 -10.92 -17.58
N ASP A 32 5.54 -10.29 -18.74
CA ASP A 32 5.86 -8.86 -18.85
C ASP A 32 4.66 -7.99 -18.44
N GLU A 33 3.45 -8.39 -18.83
CA GLU A 33 2.21 -7.72 -18.40
C GLU A 33 1.97 -7.91 -16.90
N PHE A 34 2.22 -9.13 -16.39
CA PHE A 34 2.14 -9.41 -14.95
C PHE A 34 3.17 -8.64 -14.13
N GLY A 35 4.41 -8.55 -14.61
CA GLY A 35 5.47 -7.75 -13.99
C GLY A 35 5.06 -6.28 -13.88
N SER A 36 4.51 -5.72 -14.96
CA SER A 36 4.04 -4.33 -14.99
C SER A 36 2.90 -4.08 -13.99
N ARG A 37 1.92 -5.00 -13.90
CA ARG A 37 0.82 -4.92 -12.93
C ARG A 37 1.31 -5.04 -11.48
N LEU A 38 2.32 -5.88 -11.24
CA LEU A 38 2.92 -6.06 -9.91
C LEU A 38 3.72 -4.83 -9.48
N ASP A 39 4.50 -4.24 -10.39
CA ASP A 39 5.24 -3.00 -10.12
C ASP A 39 4.28 -1.84 -9.80
N GLU A 40 3.14 -1.77 -10.49
CA GLU A 40 2.10 -0.77 -10.22
C GLU A 40 1.47 -0.98 -8.84
N ALA A 41 1.24 -2.24 -8.43
CA ALA A 41 0.77 -2.57 -7.08
C ALA A 41 1.79 -2.18 -6.00
N ALA A 42 3.07 -2.47 -6.25
CA ALA A 42 4.16 -2.18 -5.33
C ALA A 42 4.30 -0.65 -5.12
N ALA A 43 4.29 0.12 -6.21
CA ALA A 43 4.33 1.59 -6.14
C ALA A 43 3.13 2.17 -5.36
N ALA A 44 1.93 1.60 -5.56
CA ALA A 44 0.75 2.01 -4.80
C ALA A 44 0.88 1.71 -3.30
N ILE A 45 1.50 0.57 -2.94
CA ILE A 45 1.76 0.21 -1.54
C ILE A 45 2.84 1.10 -0.92
N GLU A 46 3.91 1.41 -1.65
CA GLU A 46 4.96 2.33 -1.18
C GLU A 46 4.40 3.72 -0.90
N ALA A 47 3.57 4.26 -1.80
CA ALA A 47 2.89 5.54 -1.57
C ALA A 47 1.98 5.50 -0.33
N ILE A 48 1.29 4.38 -0.06
CA ILE A 48 0.49 4.20 1.16
C ILE A 48 1.38 4.15 2.41
N LEU A 49 2.53 3.49 2.34
CA LEU A 49 3.48 3.42 3.46
C LEU A 49 4.10 4.79 3.74
N GLU A 50 4.44 5.56 2.70
CA GLU A 50 4.97 6.91 2.84
C GLU A 50 3.91 7.87 3.44
N ASP A 51 2.65 7.78 2.99
CA ASP A 51 1.50 8.47 3.60
C ASP A 51 1.33 8.10 5.08
N VAL A 52 1.52 6.82 5.44
CA VAL A 52 1.40 6.33 6.82
C VAL A 52 2.56 6.83 7.68
N GLU A 53 3.80 6.80 7.17
CA GLU A 53 4.97 7.32 7.87
C GLU A 53 4.89 8.84 8.07
N ALA A 54 4.45 9.59 7.06
CA ALA A 54 4.22 11.03 7.17
C ALA A 54 3.15 11.36 8.21
N ALA A 55 2.00 10.66 8.16
CA ALA A 55 0.93 10.82 9.15
C ALA A 55 1.34 10.39 10.57
N SER A 56 2.37 9.54 10.71
CA SER A 56 2.88 9.12 12.02
C SER A 56 3.93 10.09 12.58
N LYS A 57 4.53 10.95 11.74
CA LYS A 57 5.49 11.99 12.17
C LYS A 57 4.81 13.28 12.62
N GLU A 58 3.62 13.59 12.11
CA GLU A 58 2.87 14.79 12.50
C GLU A 58 2.19 14.67 13.89
N ASP A 59 2.08 13.47 14.46
CA ASP A 59 1.50 13.24 15.80
C ASP A 59 2.53 13.34 16.94
N ASP A 60 3.84 13.45 16.64
CA ASP A 60 4.94 13.55 17.63
C ASP A 60 5.38 15.02 17.91
N GLU A 61 4.82 16.01 17.21
CA GLU A 61 5.18 17.44 17.40
C GLU A 61 4.22 18.22 18.32
N ASP A 62 3.22 17.58 18.93
CA ASP A 62 2.23 18.25 19.82
C ASP A 62 2.15 17.66 21.24
N GLU A 63 3.26 17.14 21.79
CA GLU A 63 3.43 17.04 23.25
C GLU A 63 4.10 18.32 23.79
N GLY A 64 3.27 19.36 23.90
CA GLY A 64 3.63 20.57 24.61
C GLY A 64 4.02 20.32 26.06
N PHE A 65 5.13 20.92 26.49
CA PHE A 65 5.36 21.28 27.87
C PHE A 65 6.13 22.61 27.94
N GLU A 66 5.39 23.72 27.88
CA GLU A 66 5.89 25.00 28.40
C GLU A 66 5.89 24.91 29.94
N VAL A 67 7.08 25.07 30.53
CA VAL A 67 7.25 25.30 31.98
C VAL A 67 7.48 26.79 32.20
N ASP A 68 6.53 27.44 32.86
CA ASP A 68 6.72 28.74 33.51
C ASP A 68 7.70 28.65 34.70
#